data_AF-A0A9E4LAG3-F1
#
_entry.id   AF-A0A9E4LAG3-F1
#
_cell.length_a   1.000
_cell.length_b   1.000
_cell.length_c   1.000
_cell.angle_alpha   90.00
_cell.angle_beta   90.00
_cell.angle_gamma   90.00
#
_symmetry.space_group_name_H-M   'P 1'
#
loop_
_entity.id
_entity.type
_entity.pdbx_description
1 polymer ?
#
loop_
_entity_poly.entity_id
_entity_poly.type
_entity_poly.pdbx_seq_one_letter_code
_entity_poly.pdbx_strand_id
1 'polypeptide(L)'
;MLDSTHPRLLGSFNLELQKVAGRIVPLLTEQRYVNVRIGEDLDLQALSQEKGDFVSLSEISGGTYVQLMLAVRLALSQALITSTVQGEECL
;
A
#
# COMPACT_ATOMS: atom_id res chain seq x y z
N MET A 1 -18.36 -22.19 -9.30
CA MET A 1 -16.93 -22.55 -9.37
C MET A 1 -16.14 -21.28 -9.67
N LEU A 2 -15.96 -20.44 -8.65
CA LEU A 2 -15.24 -19.14 -8.72
C LEU A 2 -14.29 -18.97 -7.51
N ASP A 3 -13.80 -20.05 -6.92
CA ASP A 3 -13.12 -19.97 -5.61
C ASP A 3 -11.58 -19.95 -5.67
N SER A 4 -10.95 -20.32 -6.79
CA SER A 4 -9.50 -20.53 -6.84
C SER A 4 -8.66 -19.39 -7.44
N THR A 5 -9.30 -18.39 -8.08
CA THR A 5 -8.59 -17.28 -8.75
C THR A 5 -8.38 -16.08 -7.83
N HIS A 6 -9.32 -15.82 -6.91
CA HIS A 6 -9.29 -14.69 -5.99
C HIS A 6 -8.03 -14.62 -5.10
N PRO A 7 -7.56 -15.70 -4.44
CA PRO A 7 -6.43 -15.58 -3.51
C PRO A 7 -5.10 -15.26 -4.21
N ARG A 8 -4.91 -15.69 -5.47
CA ARG A 8 -3.69 -15.37 -6.23
C ARG A 8 -3.68 -13.93 -6.71
N LEU A 9 -4.82 -13.43 -7.21
CA LEU A 9 -4.99 -12.03 -7.60
C LEU A 9 -4.80 -11.09 -6.40
N LEU A 10 -5.42 -11.42 -5.26
CA LEU A 10 -5.22 -10.66 -4.02
C LEU A 10 -3.77 -10.69 -3.55
N GLY A 11 -3.09 -11.84 -3.62
CA GLY A 11 -1.68 -11.96 -3.25
C GLY A 11 -0.77 -11.08 -4.11
N SER A 12 -0.90 -11.16 -5.44
CA SER A 12 -0.11 -10.33 -6.38
C SER A 12 -0.44 -8.85 -6.22
N PHE A 13 -1.71 -8.50 -6.03
CA PHE A 13 -2.15 -7.14 -5.77
C PHE A 13 -1.55 -6.57 -4.48
N ASN A 14 -1.62 -7.30 -3.37
CA ASN A 14 -1.08 -6.85 -2.08
C ASN A 14 0.44 -6.70 -2.13
N LEU A 15 1.14 -7.57 -2.84
CA LEU A 15 2.58 -7.48 -3.04
C LEU A 15 2.96 -6.20 -3.80
N GLU A 16 2.29 -5.94 -4.93
CA GLU A 16 2.55 -4.72 -5.72
C GLU A 16 2.14 -3.47 -4.95
N LEU A 17 1.04 -3.52 -4.20
CA LEU A 17 0.60 -2.43 -3.35
C LEU A 17 1.65 -2.08 -2.28
N GLN A 18 2.19 -3.06 -1.55
CA GLN A 18 3.27 -2.81 -0.58
C GLN A 18 4.52 -2.24 -1.26
N LYS A 19 4.92 -2.80 -2.40
CA LYS A 19 6.10 -2.35 -3.16
C LYS A 19 5.96 -0.93 -3.69
N VAL A 20 4.77 -0.51 -4.11
CA VAL A 20 4.52 0.88 -4.54
C VAL A 20 4.41 1.80 -3.33
N ALA A 21 3.69 1.39 -2.27
CA ALA A 21 3.56 2.17 -1.04
C ALA A 21 4.93 2.47 -0.41
N GLY A 22 5.83 1.48 -0.33
CA GLY A 22 7.20 1.66 0.17
C GLY A 22 8.06 2.63 -0.66
N ARG A 23 7.68 2.95 -1.90
CA ARG A 23 8.34 3.97 -2.73
C ARG A 23 7.71 5.35 -2.57
N ILE A 24 6.38 5.43 -2.54
CA ILE A 24 5.66 6.72 -2.55
C ILE A 24 5.59 7.34 -1.15
N VAL A 25 5.39 6.53 -0.11
CA VAL A 25 5.21 7.02 1.27
C VAL A 25 6.42 7.83 1.77
N PRO A 26 7.68 7.38 1.61
CA PRO A 26 8.84 8.18 2.03
C PRO A 26 8.94 9.50 1.26
N LEU A 27 8.56 9.53 -0.02
CA LEU A 27 8.62 10.73 -0.85
C LEU A 27 7.61 11.79 -0.40
N LEU A 28 6.38 11.38 -0.08
CA LEU A 28 5.31 12.30 0.32
C LEU A 28 5.35 12.70 1.80
N THR A 29 6.08 11.97 2.63
CA THR A 29 6.19 12.24 4.08
C THR A 29 7.54 12.81 4.49
N GLU A 30 8.40 13.16 3.52
CA GLU A 30 9.77 13.64 3.77
C GLU A 30 10.58 12.67 4.64
N GLN A 31 10.50 11.37 4.30
CA GLN A 31 11.13 10.24 4.98
C GLN A 31 10.68 9.97 6.42
N ARG A 32 9.81 10.79 7.02
CA ARG A 32 9.27 10.56 8.38
C ARG A 32 8.59 9.20 8.52
N TYR A 33 8.00 8.70 7.43
CA TYR A 33 7.46 7.36 7.34
C TYR A 33 8.11 6.63 6.18
N VAL A 34 8.67 5.45 6.47
CA VAL A 34 9.52 4.74 5.51
C VAL A 34 8.82 3.58 4.81
N ASN A 35 7.70 3.11 5.38
CA ASN A 35 6.89 2.06 4.77
C ASN A 35 5.47 2.06 5.35
N VAL A 36 4.55 1.37 4.69
CA VAL A 36 3.21 1.10 5.20
C VAL A 36 2.94 -0.40 5.12
N ARG A 37 2.51 -0.98 6.24
CA ARG A 37 1.96 -2.32 6.30
C ARG A 37 0.46 -2.25 6.03
N ILE A 38 -0.02 -3.20 5.24
CA ILE A 38 -1.42 -3.33 4.85
C ILE A 38 -1.88 -4.70 5.31
N GLY A 39 -2.82 -4.72 6.24
CA GLY A 39 -3.44 -5.94 6.77
C GLY A 39 -4.46 -6.55 5.82
N GLU A 40 -5.05 -7.67 6.23
CA GLU A 40 -6.03 -8.42 5.42
C GLU A 40 -7.29 -7.61 5.09
N ASP A 41 -7.72 -6.73 6.01
CA ASP A 41 -8.86 -5.83 5.83
C ASP A 41 -8.45 -4.40 5.39
N LEU A 42 -7.27 -4.27 4.78
CA LEU A 42 -6.66 -2.98 4.45
C LEU A 42 -6.39 -2.09 5.68
N ASP A 43 -6.21 -2.71 6.85
CA ASP A 43 -5.73 -2.00 8.03
C ASP A 43 -4.31 -1.50 7.81
N LEU A 44 -4.14 -0.19 7.86
CA LEU A 44 -2.88 0.47 7.54
C LEU A 44 -2.11 0.82 8.82
N GLN A 45 -0.83 0.45 8.83
CA GLN A 45 0.13 0.91 9.82
C GLN A 45 1.34 1.50 9.12
N ALA A 46 1.83 2.65 9.60
CA ALA A 46 2.97 3.32 8.99
C ALA A 46 4.22 3.13 9.85
N LEU A 47 5.34 2.71 9.26
CA LEU A 47 6.62 2.60 9.96
C LEU A 47 7.22 4.01 10.13
N SER A 48 7.18 4.52 11.36
CA SER A 48 7.74 5.82 11.72
C SER A 48 9.26 5.71 11.84
N GLN A 49 9.99 6.54 11.10
CA GLN A 49 11.44 6.60 11.20
C GLN A 49 11.90 7.12 12.57
N GLU A 50 11.13 8.05 13.15
CA GLU A 50 11.42 8.67 14.44
C GLU A 50 11.21 7.70 15.61
N LYS A 51 10.08 6.97 15.61
CA LYS A 51 9.76 6.01 16.67
C LYS A 51 10.44 4.65 16.49
N GLY A 52 10.89 4.33 15.27
CA GLY A 52 11.46 3.03 14.93
C GLY A 52 10.45 1.89 14.95
N ASP A 53 9.14 2.19 14.93
CA ASP A 53 8.07 1.20 15.01
C ASP A 53 6.87 1.59 14.13
N PHE A 54 5.97 0.63 13.91
CA PHE A 54 4.70 0.81 13.23
C PHE A 54 3.70 1.55 14.13
N VAL A 55 3.12 2.62 13.61
CA VAL A 55 2.06 3.38 14.28
C VAL A 55 0.75 3.24 13.54
N SER A 56 -0.35 3.25 14.31
CA SER A 56 -1.70 3.33 13.74
C SER A 56 -1.91 4.69 13.07
N LEU A 57 -2.70 4.73 12.00
CA LEU A 57 -3.09 5.99 11.36
C LEU A 57 -3.80 6.96 12.33
N SER A 58 -4.44 6.46 13.40
CA SER A 58 -5.09 7.28 14.43
C SER A 58 -4.11 8.10 15.27
N GLU A 59 -2.84 7.70 15.33
CA GLU A 59 -1.79 8.37 16.09
C GLU A 59 -1.04 9.44 15.27
N ILE A 60 -1.39 9.56 13.99
CA ILE A 60 -0.68 10.41 13.03
C ILE A 60 -1.38 11.78 12.96
N SER A 61 -0.58 12.85 12.91
CA SER A 61 -1.12 14.20 12.73
C SER A 61 -1.98 14.32 11.46
N GLY A 62 -3.04 15.14 11.51
CA GLY A 62 -3.98 15.27 10.39
C GLY A 62 -3.34 15.65 9.05
N GLY A 63 -2.30 16.50 9.04
CA GLY A 63 -1.58 16.87 7.82
C GLY A 63 -0.78 15.70 7.23
N THR A 64 -0.15 14.89 8.08
CA THR A 64 0.59 13.70 7.65
C THR A 64 -0.35 12.58 7.22
N TYR A 65 -1.51 12.46 7.87
CA TYR A 65 -2.56 11.52 7.47
C TYR A 65 -2.99 11.75 6.01
N VAL A 66 -3.17 13.01 5.60
CA VAL A 66 -3.51 13.33 4.19
C VAL A 66 -2.39 12.90 3.24
N GLN A 67 -1.12 13.14 3.59
CA GLN A 67 0.03 12.72 2.77
C GLN A 67 0.11 11.19 2.62
N LEU A 68 -0.07 10.45 3.73
CA LEU A 68 -0.09 8.99 3.73
C LEU A 68 -1.26 8.44 2.91
N MET A 69 -2.45 8.99 3.10
CA MET A 69 -3.64 8.56 2.37
C MET A 69 -3.58 8.91 0.88
N LEU A 70 -2.87 9.97 0.50
CA LEU A 70 -2.57 10.26 -0.90
C LEU A 70 -1.57 9.23 -1.45
N ALA A 71 -0.50 8.93 -0.71
CA ALA A 71 0.49 7.92 -1.10
C ALA A 71 -0.16 6.55 -1.33
N VAL A 72 -1.03 6.13 -0.41
CA VAL A 72 -1.76 4.86 -0.49
C VAL A 72 -2.69 4.85 -1.70
N ARG A 73 -3.43 5.94 -1.99
CA ARG A 73 -4.27 6.02 -3.18
C ARG A 73 -3.48 5.86 -4.48
N LEU A 74 -2.34 6.53 -4.58
CA LEU A 74 -1.45 6.37 -5.74
C LEU A 74 -0.92 4.94 -5.86
N ALA A 75 -0.58 4.32 -4.73
CA ALA A 75 -0.12 2.94 -4.68
C ALA A 75 -1.22 1.95 -5.10
N LEU A 76 -2.46 2.16 -4.65
CA LEU A 76 -3.64 1.39 -5.06
C LEU A 76 -3.89 1.51 -6.56
N SER A 77 -3.89 2.73 -7.10
CA SER A 77 -4.07 2.95 -8.55
C SER A 77 -3.01 2.21 -9.36
N GLN A 78 -1.74 2.28 -8.96
CA GLN A 78 -0.65 1.59 -9.65
C GLN A 78 -0.74 0.06 -9.51
N ALA A 79 -1.08 -0.44 -8.32
CA ALA A 79 -1.24 -1.87 -8.08
C ALA A 79 -2.41 -2.44 -8.90
N LEU A 80 -3.52 -1.72 -8.99
CA LEU A 80 -4.67 -2.11 -9.83
C LEU A 80 -4.26 -2.23 -11.30
N ILE A 81 -3.66 -1.18 -11.88
CA ILE A 81 -3.17 -1.19 -13.27
C ILE A 81 -2.25 -2.38 -13.52
N THR A 82 -1.31 -2.62 -12.61
CA THR A 82 -0.31 -3.70 -12.77
C THR A 82 -0.97 -5.09 -12.66
N SER A 83 -1.91 -5.25 -11.73
CA SER A 83 -2.63 -6.51 -11.51
C SER A 83 -3.64 -6.86 -12.61
N THR A 84 -4.21 -5.86 -13.30
CA THR A 84 -5.13 -6.08 -14.41
C THR A 84 -4.42 -6.38 -15.72
N VAL A 85 -3.23 -5.78 -15.95
CA VAL A 85 -2.46 -5.97 -17.19
C VAL A 85 -1.84 -7.37 -17.28
N GLN A 86 -1.53 -8.02 -16.16
CA GLN A 86 -1.08 -9.42 -16.14
C GLN A 86 -2.16 -10.44 -16.56
N GLY A 87 -3.40 -9.99 -16.80
CA GLY A 87 -4.48 -10.82 -17.33
C GLY A 87 -4.57 -10.86 -18.86
N GLU A 88 -3.81 -10.02 -19.58
CA GLU A 88 -3.96 -9.84 -21.04
C GLU A 88 -2.80 -10.38 -21.88
N GLU A 89 -1.76 -10.97 -21.27
CA GLU A 89 -0.69 -11.68 -21.98
C GLU A 89 -0.97 -13.19 -22.05
N CYS A 90 -2.05 -13.53 -22.76
CA CYS A 90 -2.24 -14.86 -23.34
C CYS A 90 -3.03 -14.75 -24.65
N LEU A 91 -2.38 -14.25 -25.71
CA LEU A 91 -2.77 -14.47 -27.11
C LEU A 91 -1.52 -14.54 -27.99
#